data_AF-A0A9W6AZT7-F1
#
_entry.id   AF-A0A9W6AZT7-F1
#
_cell.length_a   1.000
_cell.length_b   1.000
_cell.length_c   1.000
_cell.angle_alpha   90.00
_cell.angle_beta   90.00
_cell.angle_gamma   90.00
#
_symmetry.space_group_name_H-M   'P 1'
#
loop_
_entity.id
_entity.type
_entity.pdbx_description
1 polymer ?
#
loop_
_entity_poly.entity_id
_entity_poly.type
_entity_poly.pdbx_seq_one_letter_code
_entity_poly.pdbx_strand_id
1 'polypeptide(L)'
;MDRFNQIEEGIRIMEGGRFQKLCDRYLHQKYGWELNTPGSMDGSNKTTAGTPDSYLHDISDSYILMMYGTRQDSEKKLMSDIDDAKTKAKLPKNKIKGIVCCYAGSNISAEENNKLVEYAKPYRLKLISSTTIANDLLDEYHSLALDFFDLPKWTDQINSFDKFINKHDKSKLMLHYQHPILIKMID
;
A
#
# COMPACT_ATOMS: atom_id res chain seq x y z
N MET A 1 4.63 18.32 17.98
CA MET A 1 3.78 17.20 17.54
C MET A 1 4.71 16.07 17.15
N ASP A 2 4.46 14.86 17.63
CA ASP A 2 5.27 13.70 17.28
C ASP A 2 5.23 13.44 15.76
N ARG A 3 6.34 12.96 15.17
CA ARG A 3 6.46 12.78 13.71
C ARG A 3 5.48 11.76 13.18
N PHE A 4 5.21 10.71 13.96
CA PHE A 4 4.19 9.72 13.65
C PHE A 4 2.82 10.39 13.53
N ASN A 5 2.43 11.19 14.52
CA ASN A 5 1.18 11.95 14.49
C ASN A 5 1.11 12.96 13.33
N GLN A 6 2.25 13.56 12.94
CA GLN A 6 2.31 14.45 11.76
C GLN A 6 2.03 13.70 10.46
N ILE A 7 2.59 12.50 10.30
CA ILE A 7 2.36 11.67 9.11
C ILE A 7 0.92 11.14 9.09
N GLU A 8 0.42 10.61 10.21
CA GLU A 8 -0.97 10.14 10.28
C GLU A 8 -1.97 11.25 9.96
N GLU A 9 -1.79 12.43 10.55
CA GLU A 9 -2.62 13.60 10.26
C GLU A 9 -2.48 14.04 8.81
N GLY A 10 -1.26 14.05 8.28
CA GLY A 10 -0.99 14.35 6.88
C GLY A 10 -1.70 13.40 5.92
N ILE A 11 -1.74 12.09 6.23
CA ILE A 11 -2.48 11.09 5.45
C ILE A 11 -3.98 11.37 5.53
N ARG A 12 -4.48 11.69 6.73
CA ARG A 12 -5.90 11.95 7.00
C ARG A 12 -6.46 13.11 6.18
N ILE A 13 -5.68 14.18 6.00
CA ILE A 13 -6.09 15.37 5.24
C ILE A 13 -5.62 15.34 3.78
N MET A 14 -4.99 14.24 3.34
CA MET A 14 -4.43 14.11 2.00
C MET A 14 -5.54 14.02 0.94
N GLU A 15 -5.40 14.79 -0.13
CA GLU A 15 -6.29 14.71 -1.29
C GLU A 15 -6.14 13.34 -1.99
N GLY A 16 -7.24 12.83 -2.56
CA GLY A 16 -7.33 11.44 -3.06
C GLY A 16 -6.24 11.07 -4.07
N GLY A 17 -5.95 11.93 -5.04
CA GLY A 17 -4.89 11.68 -6.03
C GLY A 17 -3.49 11.64 -5.41
N ARG A 18 -3.21 12.47 -4.39
CA ARG A 18 -1.94 12.44 -3.64
C ARG A 18 -1.86 11.18 -2.77
N PHE A 19 -2.96 10.76 -2.16
CA PHE A 19 -3.02 9.53 -1.34
C PHE A 19 -2.81 8.27 -2.19
N GLN A 20 -3.41 8.23 -3.38
CA GLN A 20 -3.16 7.18 -4.36
C GLN A 20 -1.68 7.08 -4.71
N LYS A 21 -1.03 8.20 -5.06
CA LYS A 21 0.42 8.23 -5.35
C LYS A 21 1.28 7.79 -4.17
N LEU A 22 0.90 8.15 -2.94
CA LEU A 22 1.58 7.66 -1.73
C LEU A 22 1.47 6.14 -1.63
N CYS A 23 0.25 5.60 -1.76
CA CYS A 23 0.00 4.16 -1.67
C CYS A 23 0.73 3.38 -2.76
N ASP A 24 0.70 3.85 -4.01
CA ASP A 24 1.40 3.20 -5.13
C ASP A 24 2.92 3.13 -4.86
N ARG A 25 3.54 4.27 -4.49
CA ARG A 25 4.98 4.32 -4.20
C ARG A 25 5.36 3.50 -2.98
N TYR A 26 4.51 3.51 -1.95
CA TYR A 26 4.71 2.71 -0.74
C TYR A 26 4.66 1.21 -1.04
N LEU A 27 3.65 0.74 -1.77
CA LEU A 27 3.52 -0.67 -2.15
C LEU A 27 4.66 -1.11 -3.07
N HIS A 28 5.12 -0.23 -3.98
CA HIS A 28 6.31 -0.49 -4.80
C HIS A 28 7.56 -0.67 -3.94
N GLN A 29 7.85 0.22 -2.99
CA GLN A 29 9.03 0.09 -2.13
C GLN A 29 8.95 -1.10 -1.17
N LYS A 30 7.76 -1.40 -0.65
CA LYS A 30 7.55 -2.48 0.33
C LYS A 30 7.57 -3.88 -0.29
N TYR A 31 7.02 -4.03 -1.48
CA TYR A 31 6.82 -5.35 -2.11
C TYR A 31 7.50 -5.53 -3.46
N GLY A 32 8.09 -4.49 -4.04
CA GLY A 32 8.60 -4.52 -5.41
C GLY A 32 7.50 -4.66 -6.46
N TRP A 33 6.27 -4.25 -6.14
CA TRP A 33 5.15 -4.37 -7.07
C TRP A 33 5.18 -3.30 -8.16
N GLU A 34 4.92 -3.73 -9.38
CA GLU A 34 4.71 -2.85 -10.54
C GLU A 34 3.21 -2.65 -10.72
N LEU A 35 2.73 -1.50 -10.24
CA LEU A 35 1.31 -1.15 -10.26
C LEU A 35 0.97 -0.40 -11.54
N ASN A 36 -0.19 -0.75 -12.11
CA ASN A 36 -0.81 -0.07 -13.22
C ASN A 36 -1.96 0.79 -12.67
N THR A 37 -1.98 2.06 -13.04
CA THR A 37 -2.94 3.05 -12.53
C THR A 37 -3.83 3.57 -13.67
N PRO A 38 -5.02 2.97 -13.89
CA PRO A 38 -5.94 3.40 -14.94
C PRO A 38 -6.32 4.88 -14.81
N GLY A 39 -6.38 5.59 -15.93
CA GLY A 39 -6.91 6.95 -15.94
C GLY A 39 -5.98 8.02 -15.34
N SER A 40 -4.71 7.70 -15.07
CA SER A 40 -3.68 8.72 -14.90
C SER A 40 -3.36 9.34 -16.26
N MET A 41 -3.65 10.63 -16.44
CA MET A 41 -2.99 11.38 -17.51
C MET A 41 -1.56 11.62 -17.05
N ASP A 42 -0.58 11.15 -17.83
CA ASP A 42 0.84 11.38 -17.60
C ASP A 42 1.09 12.85 -17.20
N GLY A 43 1.67 13.07 -16.03
CA GLY A 43 2.04 14.40 -15.55
C GLY A 43 0.93 15.25 -14.90
N SER A 44 -0.25 14.70 -14.57
CA SER A 44 -1.29 15.43 -13.81
C SER A 44 -1.75 14.72 -12.52
N ASN A 45 -2.34 15.48 -11.57
CA ASN A 45 -3.05 14.93 -10.40
C ASN A 45 -4.53 14.63 -10.68
N LYS A 46 -5.01 14.75 -11.93
CA LYS A 46 -6.40 14.44 -12.28
C LYS A 46 -6.51 12.97 -12.65
N THR A 47 -7.17 12.19 -11.79
CA THR A 47 -7.54 10.81 -12.08
C THR A 47 -8.86 10.79 -12.83
N THR A 48 -8.91 10.06 -13.94
CA THR A 48 -10.18 9.62 -14.52
C THR A 48 -10.59 8.41 -13.71
N ALA A 49 -11.78 8.41 -13.09
CA ALA A 49 -12.18 7.40 -12.11
C ALA A 49 -12.19 5.99 -12.72
N GLY A 50 -11.09 5.26 -12.55
CA GLY A 50 -11.00 3.82 -12.78
C GLY A 50 -11.29 3.09 -11.49
N THR A 51 -12.00 1.97 -11.56
CA THR A 51 -12.03 0.98 -10.47
C THR A 51 -11.48 -0.32 -11.04
N PRO A 52 -10.43 -0.90 -10.43
CA PRO A 52 -9.74 -0.45 -9.20
C PRO A 52 -8.91 0.83 -9.39
N ASP A 53 -8.46 1.44 -8.29
CA ASP A 53 -7.59 2.62 -8.32
C ASP A 53 -6.24 2.30 -8.98
N SER A 54 -5.67 1.15 -8.62
CA SER A 54 -4.49 0.55 -9.25
C SER A 54 -4.65 -0.98 -9.29
N TYR A 55 -3.86 -1.66 -10.12
CA TYR A 55 -3.81 -3.13 -10.14
C TYR A 55 -2.41 -3.62 -10.51
N LEU A 56 -2.13 -4.89 -10.20
CA LEU A 56 -1.03 -5.62 -10.84
C LEU A 56 -1.56 -6.90 -11.47
N HIS A 57 -0.92 -7.30 -12.56
CA HIS A 57 -1.11 -8.59 -13.22
C HIS A 57 0.10 -9.46 -12.88
N ASP A 58 -0.13 -10.58 -12.21
CA ASP A 58 0.92 -11.49 -11.80
C ASP A 58 1.24 -12.52 -12.90
N ILE A 59 2.37 -13.22 -12.77
CA ILE A 59 2.82 -14.20 -13.76
C ILE A 59 1.87 -15.40 -13.90
N SER A 60 0.99 -15.61 -12.92
CA SER A 60 -0.02 -16.67 -12.93
C SER A 60 -1.29 -16.26 -13.68
N ASP A 61 -1.19 -15.18 -14.46
CA ASP A 61 -2.28 -14.61 -15.25
C ASP A 61 -3.49 -14.26 -14.36
N SER A 62 -3.20 -13.73 -13.17
CA SER A 62 -4.16 -13.29 -12.15
C SER A 62 -3.93 -11.84 -11.75
N TYR A 63 -4.95 -11.21 -11.18
CA TYR A 63 -4.97 -9.80 -10.82
C TYR A 63 -5.06 -9.63 -9.30
N ILE A 64 -4.32 -8.65 -8.79
CA ILE A 64 -4.52 -8.08 -7.46
C ILE A 64 -4.99 -6.64 -7.64
N LEU A 65 -6.14 -6.32 -7.03
CA LEU A 65 -6.82 -5.04 -7.18
C LEU A 65 -6.52 -4.16 -5.97
N MET A 66 -6.19 -2.89 -6.19
CA MET A 66 -5.89 -1.92 -5.14
C MET A 66 -7.02 -0.90 -5.03
N MET A 67 -7.46 -0.65 -3.80
CA MET A 67 -8.50 0.34 -3.47
C MET A 67 -7.96 1.33 -2.44
N TYR A 68 -8.12 2.63 -2.68
CA TYR A 68 -7.56 3.70 -1.84
C TYR A 68 -8.66 4.61 -1.29
N GLY A 69 -8.95 4.48 0.00
CA GLY A 69 -10.02 5.22 0.68
C GLY A 69 -9.51 6.31 1.60
N THR A 70 -9.98 7.55 1.43
CA THR A 70 -9.61 8.68 2.31
C THR A 70 -10.60 8.96 3.45
N ARG A 71 -11.72 8.23 3.54
CA ARG A 71 -12.76 8.46 4.57
C ARG A 71 -12.55 7.61 5.83
N GLN A 72 -12.69 8.24 6.99
CA GLN A 72 -12.49 7.62 8.32
C GLN A 72 -13.61 6.67 8.77
N ASP A 73 -14.77 6.62 8.08
CA ASP A 73 -15.83 5.64 8.35
C ASP A 73 -15.39 4.25 7.88
N SER A 74 -14.47 3.65 8.64
CA SER A 74 -13.55 2.59 8.21
C SER A 74 -14.28 1.37 7.68
N GLU A 75 -15.21 0.78 8.43
CA GLU A 75 -15.80 -0.50 8.05
C GLU A 75 -16.73 -0.39 6.82
N LYS A 76 -17.72 0.52 6.87
CA LYS A 76 -18.68 0.69 5.76
C LYS A 76 -17.99 1.09 4.47
N LYS A 77 -16.99 1.97 4.56
CA LYS A 77 -16.20 2.38 3.40
C LYS A 77 -15.37 1.23 2.86
N LEU A 78 -14.68 0.47 3.72
CA LEU A 78 -13.92 -0.70 3.31
C LEU A 78 -14.82 -1.77 2.67
N MET A 79 -16.01 -2.03 3.20
CA MET A 79 -16.99 -2.92 2.58
C MET A 79 -17.39 -2.43 1.18
N SER A 80 -17.68 -1.13 1.04
CA SER A 80 -18.00 -0.53 -0.26
C SER A 80 -16.84 -0.63 -1.25
N ASP A 81 -15.60 -0.44 -0.79
CA ASP A 81 -14.41 -0.55 -1.64
C ASP A 81 -14.17 -2.00 -2.08
N ILE A 82 -14.43 -2.97 -1.17
CA ILE A 82 -14.41 -4.40 -1.50
C ILE A 82 -15.49 -4.73 -2.54
N ASP A 83 -16.72 -4.26 -2.37
CA ASP A 83 -17.80 -4.50 -3.33
C ASP A 83 -17.49 -3.88 -4.71
N ASP A 84 -16.92 -2.69 -4.73
CA ASP A 84 -16.49 -2.01 -5.93
C ASP A 84 -15.39 -2.81 -6.65
N ALA A 85 -14.39 -3.31 -5.92
CA ALA A 85 -13.38 -4.20 -6.49
C ALA A 85 -14.00 -5.48 -7.09
N LYS A 86 -15.01 -6.06 -6.43
CA LYS A 86 -15.69 -7.29 -6.87
C LYS A 86 -16.57 -7.08 -8.10
N THR A 87 -17.16 -5.91 -8.28
CA THR A 87 -18.22 -5.67 -9.26
C THR A 87 -17.82 -4.74 -10.40
N LYS A 88 -16.97 -3.75 -10.15
CA LYS A 88 -16.62 -2.69 -11.12
C LYS A 88 -15.30 -2.94 -11.86
N ALA A 89 -14.47 -3.88 -11.41
CA ALA A 89 -13.22 -4.23 -12.08
C ALA A 89 -13.42 -4.80 -13.50
N LYS A 90 -14.63 -5.24 -13.86
CA LYS A 90 -14.97 -5.82 -15.18
C LYS A 90 -14.05 -6.98 -15.61
N LEU A 91 -13.50 -7.70 -14.64
CA LEU A 91 -12.66 -8.88 -14.83
C LEU A 91 -13.44 -10.17 -14.51
N PRO A 92 -13.10 -11.30 -15.15
CA PRO A 92 -13.60 -12.61 -14.73
C PRO A 92 -13.25 -12.90 -13.27
N LYS A 93 -14.20 -13.41 -12.48
CA LYS A 93 -13.99 -13.67 -11.04
C LYS A 93 -12.80 -14.59 -10.76
N ASN A 94 -12.57 -15.59 -11.61
CA ASN A 94 -11.44 -16.53 -11.49
C ASN A 94 -10.07 -15.88 -11.79
N LYS A 95 -10.04 -14.67 -12.34
CA LYS A 95 -8.82 -13.90 -12.59
C LYS A 95 -8.43 -13.03 -11.40
N ILE A 96 -9.34 -12.77 -10.46
CA ILE A 96 -9.05 -11.93 -9.30
C ILE A 96 -8.56 -12.84 -8.17
N LYS A 97 -7.34 -12.60 -7.69
CA LYS A 97 -6.70 -13.37 -6.62
C LYS A 97 -6.82 -12.68 -5.26
N GLY A 98 -6.77 -11.36 -5.26
CA GLY A 98 -6.84 -10.59 -4.03
C GLY A 98 -7.19 -9.12 -4.22
N ILE A 99 -7.51 -8.50 -3.10
CA ILE A 99 -7.85 -7.09 -2.95
C ILE A 99 -6.95 -6.52 -1.85
N VAL A 100 -6.32 -5.37 -2.10
CA VAL A 100 -5.60 -4.60 -1.08
C VAL A 100 -6.30 -3.26 -0.91
N CYS A 101 -6.73 -2.96 0.31
CA CYS A 101 -7.30 -1.66 0.63
C CYS A 101 -6.31 -0.86 1.47
N CYS A 102 -5.80 0.26 0.94
CA CYS A 102 -5.13 1.27 1.75
C CYS A 102 -6.17 2.31 2.18
N TYR A 103 -6.21 2.66 3.47
CA TYR A 103 -7.24 3.56 3.98
C TYR A 103 -6.71 4.55 5.01
N ALA A 104 -7.20 5.79 4.94
CA ALA A 104 -6.83 6.89 5.84
C ALA A 104 -7.55 6.81 7.21
N GLY A 105 -7.51 5.63 7.83
CA GLY A 105 -8.04 5.38 9.16
C GLY A 105 -7.07 4.56 10.00
N SER A 106 -7.34 4.49 11.30
CA SER A 106 -6.55 3.70 12.24
C SER A 106 -6.66 2.19 11.98
N ASN A 107 -5.80 1.42 12.63
CA ASN A 107 -5.98 -0.03 12.70
C ASN A 107 -7.39 -0.38 13.20
N ILE A 108 -7.99 -1.40 12.60
CA ILE A 108 -9.27 -1.97 13.03
C ILE A 108 -9.04 -3.11 14.01
N SER A 109 -10.07 -3.46 14.78
CA SER A 109 -10.04 -4.60 15.69
C SER A 109 -9.90 -5.93 14.94
N ALA A 110 -9.46 -6.97 15.66
CA ALA A 110 -9.39 -8.32 15.11
C ALA A 110 -10.75 -8.85 14.64
N GLU A 111 -11.83 -8.47 15.33
CA GLU A 111 -13.20 -8.83 14.97
C GLU A 111 -13.63 -8.18 13.64
N GLU A 112 -13.43 -6.87 13.49
CA GLU A 112 -13.72 -6.14 12.25
C GLU A 112 -12.87 -6.68 11.09
N ASN A 113 -11.58 -6.95 11.34
CA ASN A 113 -10.71 -7.54 10.33
C ASN A 113 -11.21 -8.92 9.87
N ASN A 114 -11.59 -9.79 10.81
CA ASN A 114 -12.14 -11.10 10.49
C ASN A 114 -13.42 -10.97 9.65
N LYS A 115 -14.32 -10.05 10.02
CA LYS A 115 -15.55 -9.77 9.27
C LYS A 115 -15.26 -9.33 7.83
N LEU A 116 -14.33 -8.40 7.62
CA LEU A 116 -13.96 -7.92 6.29
C LEU A 116 -13.27 -9.00 5.45
N VAL A 117 -12.40 -9.81 6.06
CA VAL A 117 -11.74 -10.94 5.40
C VAL A 117 -12.78 -11.98 4.93
N GLU A 118 -13.74 -12.34 5.79
CA GLU A 118 -14.84 -13.22 5.41
C GLU A 118 -15.69 -12.61 4.28
N TYR A 119 -15.97 -11.30 4.34
CA TYR A 119 -16.76 -10.59 3.34
C TYR A 119 -16.08 -10.53 1.96
N ALA A 120 -14.75 -10.44 1.94
CA ALA A 120 -13.96 -10.39 0.71
C ALA A 120 -13.85 -11.73 0.00
N LYS A 121 -14.20 -12.86 0.64
CA LYS A 121 -14.16 -14.18 0.01
C LYS A 121 -14.94 -14.19 -1.32
N PRO A 122 -14.45 -14.93 -2.34
CA PRO A 122 -13.31 -15.86 -2.30
C PRO A 122 -11.93 -15.20 -2.44
N TYR A 123 -11.85 -13.88 -2.49
CA TYR A 123 -10.60 -13.15 -2.72
C TYR A 123 -9.82 -12.97 -1.43
N ARG A 124 -8.48 -13.03 -1.50
CA ARG A 124 -7.62 -12.68 -0.36
C ARG A 124 -7.70 -11.18 -0.11
N LEU A 125 -7.91 -10.76 1.14
CA LEU A 125 -7.95 -9.35 1.52
C LEU A 125 -6.70 -8.95 2.30
N LYS A 126 -6.10 -7.81 1.94
CA LYS A 126 -5.09 -7.13 2.75
C LYS A 126 -5.56 -5.72 3.06
N LEU A 127 -5.58 -5.38 4.34
CA LEU A 127 -5.92 -4.03 4.82
C LEU A 127 -4.64 -3.33 5.29
N ILE A 128 -4.47 -2.07 4.88
CA ILE A 128 -3.31 -1.24 5.23
C ILE A 128 -3.83 0.12 5.71
N SER A 129 -3.69 0.37 7.00
CA SER A 129 -4.13 1.61 7.66
C SER A 129 -3.12 2.75 7.50
N SER A 130 -3.54 3.98 7.80
CA SER A 130 -2.63 5.12 7.92
C SER A 130 -1.59 4.88 9.01
N THR A 131 -1.97 4.21 10.09
CA THR A 131 -1.07 3.80 11.18
C THR A 131 0.05 2.88 10.68
N THR A 132 -0.29 1.89 9.84
CA THR A 132 0.71 0.97 9.27
C THR A 132 1.66 1.71 8.34
N ILE A 133 1.11 2.55 7.46
CA ILE A 133 1.90 3.38 6.54
C ILE A 133 2.83 4.30 7.34
N ALA A 134 2.33 5.00 8.35
CA ALA A 134 3.11 5.95 9.14
C ALA A 134 4.30 5.29 9.86
N ASN A 135 4.09 4.13 10.49
CA ASN A 135 5.18 3.37 11.12
C ASN A 135 6.24 2.96 10.08
N ASP A 136 5.81 2.36 8.97
CA ASP A 136 6.72 1.90 7.93
C ASP A 136 7.52 3.06 7.29
N LEU A 137 6.88 4.21 7.07
CA LEU A 137 7.52 5.41 6.56
C LEU A 137 8.63 5.92 7.50
N LEU A 138 8.42 5.81 8.82
CA LEU A 138 9.41 6.21 9.82
C LEU A 138 10.50 5.17 10.05
N ASP A 139 10.23 3.88 9.86
CA ASP A 139 11.18 2.82 10.17
C ASP A 139 12.07 2.42 8.99
N GLU A 140 11.49 2.41 7.78
CA GLU A 140 12.10 1.83 6.59
C GLU A 140 12.06 2.78 5.38
N TYR A 141 10.95 3.48 5.15
CA TYR A 141 10.72 4.26 3.91
C TYR A 141 10.81 5.79 4.13
N HIS A 142 11.88 6.22 4.79
CA HIS A 142 12.10 7.62 5.19
C HIS A 142 12.09 8.61 4.01
N SER A 143 12.51 8.17 2.82
CA SER A 143 12.47 9.01 1.61
C SER A 143 11.04 9.36 1.22
N LEU A 144 10.09 8.42 1.35
CA LEU A 144 8.67 8.70 1.12
C LEU A 144 8.10 9.62 2.19
N ALA A 145 8.54 9.50 3.45
CA ALA A 145 8.14 10.42 4.51
C ALA A 145 8.54 11.87 4.17
N LEU A 146 9.75 12.08 3.63
CA LEU A 146 10.23 13.39 3.19
C LEU A 146 9.46 13.91 1.97
N ASP A 147 9.28 13.06 0.95
CA ASP A 147 8.63 13.45 -0.31
C ASP A 147 7.16 13.86 -0.12
N PHE A 148 6.46 13.25 0.83
CA PHE A 148 5.01 13.43 0.99
C PHE A 148 4.59 14.31 2.16
N PHE A 149 5.44 14.56 3.16
CA PHE A 149 5.02 15.25 4.40
C PHE A 149 5.85 16.47 4.77
N ASP A 150 6.72 16.95 3.86
CA ASP A 150 7.55 18.16 4.05
C ASP A 150 8.26 18.21 5.41
N LEU A 151 8.66 17.03 5.91
CA LEU A 151 9.33 16.92 7.21
C LEU A 151 10.74 17.51 7.10
N PRO A 152 11.22 18.26 8.12
CA PRO A 152 12.58 18.79 8.12
C PRO A 152 13.58 17.65 7.91
N LYS A 153 14.56 17.87 7.01
CA LYS A 153 15.59 16.88 6.68
C LYS A 153 16.17 16.29 7.97
N TRP A 154 16.24 14.97 8.03
CA TRP A 154 16.84 14.22 9.13
C TRP A 154 18.32 14.62 9.25
N THR A 155 18.64 15.60 10.10
CA THR A 155 20.04 15.98 10.39
C THR A 155 20.72 14.99 11.32
N ASP A 156 19.96 14.09 11.96
CA ASP A 156 20.50 13.04 12.83
C ASP A 156 20.65 11.70 12.07
N GLN A 157 21.20 11.76 10.85
CA GLN A 157 21.73 10.59 10.15
C GLN A 157 23.02 10.10 10.83
N ILE A 158 22.90 9.64 12.07
CA ILE A 158 23.83 8.67 12.67
C ILE A 158 22.99 7.66 13.43
N ASN A 159 22.27 6.81 12.68
CA ASN A 159 21.81 5.51 13.20
C ASN A 159 21.84 4.42 12.12
N SER A 160 22.58 4.67 11.02
CA SER A 160 22.64 3.74 9.91
C SER A 160 23.96 3.00 9.78
N PHE A 161 24.97 3.15 10.65
CA PHE A 161 26.17 2.32 10.48
C PHE A 161 25.83 0.83 10.69
N ASP A 162 25.09 0.49 11.74
CA ASP A 162 24.65 -0.89 11.98
C ASP A 162 23.57 -1.36 11.00
N LYS A 163 22.62 -0.50 10.60
CA LYS A 163 21.63 -0.83 9.55
C LYS A 163 22.26 -0.97 8.16
N PHE A 164 23.30 -0.18 7.84
CA PHE A 164 24.05 -0.24 6.59
C PHE A 164 24.91 -1.50 6.52
N ILE A 165 25.64 -1.82 7.60
CA ILE A 165 26.41 -3.05 7.71
C ILE A 165 25.48 -4.27 7.60
N ASN A 166 24.35 -4.31 8.30
CA ASN A 166 23.40 -5.43 8.17
C ASN A 166 22.80 -5.58 6.76
N LYS A 167 22.61 -4.48 6.02
CA LYS A 167 22.11 -4.52 4.64
C LYS A 167 23.19 -5.01 3.65
N HIS A 168 24.46 -4.64 3.87
CA HIS A 168 25.57 -5.05 3.01
C HIS A 168 26.16 -6.43 3.35
N ASP A 169 26.19 -6.84 4.62
CA ASP A 169 26.64 -8.18 5.00
C ASP A 169 25.66 -9.26 4.55
N LYS A 170 24.35 -8.96 4.51
CA LYS A 170 23.37 -9.83 3.83
C LYS A 170 23.55 -9.87 2.31
N SER A 171 24.01 -8.78 1.70
CA SER A 171 24.20 -8.73 0.23
C SER A 171 25.46 -9.46 -0.24
N LYS A 172 26.46 -9.63 0.62
CA LYS A 172 27.74 -10.28 0.26
C LYS A 172 27.70 -11.81 0.27
N LEU A 173 26.60 -12.41 0.76
CA LEU A 173 26.41 -13.87 0.82
C LEU A 173 25.27 -14.41 -0.08
N MET A 174 24.65 -13.57 -0.92
CA MET A 174 23.65 -14.02 -1.89
C MET A 174 23.97 -13.54 -3.31
N LEU A 175 25.15 -13.93 -3.82
CA LEU A 175 25.43 -14.00 -5.26
C LEU A 175 25.26 -15.44 -5.74
N HIS A 176 24.08 -15.99 -5.49
CA HIS A 176 23.61 -17.18 -6.18
C HIS A 176 22.17 -16.95 -6.65
N TYR A 177 21.97 -17.18 -7.95
CA TYR A 177 20.72 -17.04 -8.68
C TYR A 177 19.51 -17.61 -7.95
N GLN A 178 18.47 -16.80 -7.79
CA GLN A 178 17.06 -17.11 -8.10
C GLN A 178 16.22 -15.89 -7.77
N HIS A 179 15.24 -15.58 -8.62
CA HIS A 179 14.22 -14.56 -8.43
C HIS A 179 13.13 -15.13 -7.50
N PRO A 180 12.96 -14.67 -6.24
CA PRO A 180 11.89 -15.16 -5.39
C PRO A 180 11.21 -13.96 -4.70
N ILE A 181 10.56 -13.07 -5.47
CA ILE A 181 9.82 -11.93 -4.89
C ILE A 181 8.29 -12.04 -5.14
N LEU A 182 7.81 -13.11 -5.76
CA LEU A 182 6.37 -13.42 -5.80
C LEU A 182 5.87 -14.33 -4.66
N ILE A 183 6.76 -14.77 -3.76
CA ILE A 183 6.44 -15.68 -2.64
C ILE A 183 6.72 -14.97 -1.30
N LYS A 184 6.00 -13.89 -0.99
CA LYS A 184 5.70 -13.48 0.40
C LYS A 184 4.26 -12.98 0.60
N MET A 185 3.39 -13.32 -0.36
CA MET A 185 1.93 -13.43 -0.17
C MET A 185 1.46 -14.88 -0.40
N ILE A 186 2.37 -15.85 -0.27
CA ILE A 186 2.11 -17.27 -0.56
C ILE A 186 2.27 -18.17 0.68
N ASP A 187 2.69 -17.64 1.83
CA ASP A 187 2.52 -18.28 3.14
C ASP A 187 1.67 -17.39 4.06
#